data_AF-A0A4R8FK23-F1
#
_entry.id   AF-A0A4R8FK23-F1
#
_cell.length_a   1.000
_cell.length_b   1.000
_cell.length_c   1.000
_cell.angle_alpha   90.00
_cell.angle_beta   90.00
_cell.angle_gamma   90.00
#
_symmetry.space_group_name_H-M   'P 1'
#
loop_
_entity.id
_entity.type
_entity.pdbx_description
1 polymer ?
#
loop_
_entity_poly.entity_id
_entity_poly.type
_entity_poly.pdbx_seq_one_letter_code
_entity_poly.pdbx_strand_id
1 'polypeptide(L)'
;MGVPVSKAELLDAISTTFGNLIYDLERVPPELARTASMEGHAAGTMMSPADLVAYLLGWNELVLKWLDRDDRGEALELPETGFKWNQLGSLAQKFYADYRHLDWHELLAGLAATNLRLVETISSRTNDELYGHPWYGKWTKGRMVQFNTSSPYANARVRIRKWLKVVS
;
A
#
# COMPACT_ATOMS: atom_id res chain seq x y z
N MET A 1 0.83 -10.89 -13.11
CA MET A 1 1.85 -9.89 -13.52
C MET A 1 3.19 -10.32 -12.97
N GLY A 2 4.25 -10.17 -13.75
CA GLY A 2 5.62 -10.40 -13.30
C GLY A 2 6.06 -9.33 -12.29
N VAL A 3 7.24 -9.54 -11.70
CA VAL A 3 7.88 -8.51 -10.86
C VAL A 3 8.44 -7.41 -11.77
N PRO A 4 8.05 -6.14 -11.61
CA PRO A 4 8.61 -5.03 -12.36
C PRO A 4 10.14 -4.91 -12.20
N VAL A 5 10.85 -4.81 -13.31
CA VAL A 5 12.31 -4.65 -13.37
C VAL A 5 12.76 -3.32 -13.97
N SER A 6 11.82 -2.43 -14.30
CA SER A 6 12.07 -1.09 -14.81
C SER A 6 11.09 -0.06 -14.27
N LYS A 7 11.43 1.23 -14.37
CA LYS A 7 10.54 2.36 -14.01
C LYS A 7 9.20 2.26 -14.74
N ALA A 8 9.24 1.98 -16.05
CA ALA A 8 8.04 1.89 -16.88
C ALA A 8 7.14 0.74 -16.40
N GLU A 9 7.70 -0.45 -16.17
CA GLU A 9 6.95 -1.59 -15.64
C GLU A 9 6.41 -1.33 -14.23
N LEU A 10 7.15 -0.58 -13.40
CA LEU A 10 6.70 -0.23 -12.04
C LEU A 10 5.48 0.66 -12.07
N LEU A 11 5.53 1.73 -12.88
CA LEU A 11 4.42 2.66 -13.05
C LEU A 11 3.19 1.96 -13.65
N ASP A 12 3.38 1.12 -14.66
CA ASP A 12 2.31 0.32 -15.26
C ASP A 12 1.68 -0.65 -14.24
N ALA A 13 2.51 -1.36 -13.48
CA ALA A 13 2.03 -2.26 -12.45
C ALA A 13 1.24 -1.52 -11.35
N ILE A 14 1.71 -0.35 -10.91
CA ILE A 14 1.02 0.49 -9.93
C ILE A 14 -0.33 0.95 -10.48
N SER A 15 -0.35 1.57 -11.66
CA SER A 15 -1.58 2.08 -12.30
C SER A 15 -2.60 0.96 -12.52
N THR A 16 -2.17 -0.16 -13.11
CA THR A 16 -3.05 -1.30 -13.41
C THR A 16 -3.60 -1.94 -12.14
N THR A 17 -2.77 -2.22 -11.14
CA THR A 17 -3.25 -2.87 -9.90
C THR A 17 -4.11 -1.93 -9.07
N PHE A 18 -3.79 -0.63 -9.05
CA PHE A 18 -4.54 0.37 -8.31
C PHE A 18 -5.93 0.60 -8.93
N GLY A 19 -6.01 0.85 -10.25
CA GLY A 19 -7.30 1.06 -10.92
C GLY A 19 -8.24 -0.15 -10.77
N ASN A 20 -7.70 -1.36 -10.88
CA ASN A 20 -8.45 -2.59 -10.64
C ASN A 20 -8.92 -2.73 -9.18
N LEU A 21 -8.11 -2.27 -8.21
CA LEU A 21 -8.48 -2.31 -6.80
C LEU A 21 -9.57 -1.28 -6.48
N ILE A 22 -9.42 -0.03 -6.92
CA ILE A 22 -10.41 1.04 -6.69
C ILE A 22 -11.77 0.65 -7.26
N TYR A 23 -11.81 0.12 -8.48
CA TYR A 23 -13.05 -0.36 -9.09
C TYR A 23 -13.80 -1.37 -8.21
N ASP A 24 -13.08 -2.30 -7.55
CA ASP A 24 -13.71 -3.27 -6.64
C ASP A 24 -14.03 -2.65 -5.27
N LEU A 25 -13.25 -1.67 -4.78
CA LEU A 25 -13.52 -0.96 -3.52
C LEU A 25 -14.76 -0.08 -3.59
N GLU A 26 -15.02 0.58 -4.72
CA GLU A 26 -16.22 1.40 -4.94
C GLU A 26 -17.53 0.60 -4.84
N ARG A 27 -17.46 -0.73 -4.95
CA ARG A 27 -18.60 -1.64 -4.84
C ARG A 27 -18.88 -2.08 -3.39
N VAL A 28 -18.02 -1.71 -2.44
CA VAL A 28 -18.23 -2.00 -1.02
C VAL A 28 -19.34 -1.09 -0.48
N PRO A 29 -20.43 -1.65 0.09
CA PRO A 29 -21.45 -0.84 0.75
C PRO A 29 -20.83 -0.09 1.95
N PRO A 30 -20.93 1.25 2.02
CA PRO A 30 -20.31 2.04 3.09
C PRO A 30 -20.68 1.57 4.51
N GLU A 31 -21.92 1.11 4.69
CA GLU A 31 -22.45 0.57 5.95
C GLU A 31 -21.76 -0.73 6.41
N LEU A 32 -21.16 -1.48 5.48
CA LEU A 32 -20.40 -2.70 5.78
C LEU A 32 -18.88 -2.45 5.84
N ALA A 33 -18.42 -1.27 5.43
CA ALA A 33 -16.99 -0.98 5.29
C ALA A 33 -16.21 -1.12 6.60
N ARG A 34 -16.86 -0.92 7.75
CA ARG A 34 -16.25 -1.05 9.10
C ARG A 34 -16.59 -2.38 9.79
N THR A 35 -17.35 -3.26 9.15
CA THR A 35 -17.71 -4.57 9.73
C THR A 35 -16.54 -5.55 9.60
N ALA A 36 -16.03 -6.03 10.73
CA ALA A 36 -14.91 -6.98 10.79
C ALA A 36 -15.31 -8.38 10.29
N SER A 37 -15.41 -8.53 8.97
CA SER A 37 -15.97 -9.68 8.27
C SER A 37 -15.03 -10.27 7.21
N MET A 38 -13.78 -9.80 7.16
CA MET A 38 -12.71 -10.34 6.32
C MET A 38 -11.67 -11.06 7.15
N GLU A 39 -11.07 -12.12 6.61
CA GLU A 39 -9.86 -12.71 7.19
C GLU A 39 -8.74 -11.67 7.25
N GLY A 40 -8.18 -11.47 8.44
CA GLY A 40 -7.12 -10.51 8.71
C GLY A 40 -5.76 -10.90 8.10
N HIS A 41 -4.74 -10.10 8.39
CA HIS A 41 -3.37 -10.36 7.93
C HIS A 41 -2.66 -11.44 8.76
N ALA A 42 -3.02 -11.59 10.04
CA ALA A 42 -2.59 -12.70 10.88
C ALA A 42 -3.66 -13.81 10.88
N ALA A 43 -3.23 -15.07 10.86
CA ALA A 43 -4.14 -16.21 10.91
C ALA A 43 -5.02 -16.16 12.17
N GLY A 44 -6.32 -16.42 12.02
CA GLY A 44 -7.29 -16.37 13.11
C GLY A 44 -7.76 -14.96 13.51
N THR A 45 -7.30 -13.91 12.82
CA THR A 45 -7.79 -12.54 13.03
C THR A 45 -8.83 -12.14 12.00
N MET A 46 -9.67 -11.17 12.35
CA MET A 46 -10.65 -10.56 11.45
C MET A 46 -10.28 -9.08 11.21
N MET A 47 -10.64 -8.56 10.05
CA MET A 47 -10.49 -7.15 9.69
C MET A 47 -11.70 -6.68 8.89
N SER A 48 -11.89 -5.38 8.79
CA SER A 48 -12.90 -4.76 7.93
C SER A 48 -12.31 -4.32 6.58
N PRO A 49 -13.15 -4.05 5.55
CA PRO A 49 -12.70 -3.37 4.33
C PRO A 49 -11.95 -2.05 4.60
N ALA A 50 -12.39 -1.28 5.59
CA ALA A 50 -11.74 -0.04 6.01
C ALA A 50 -10.36 -0.27 6.63
N ASP A 51 -10.17 -1.34 7.41
CA ASP A 51 -8.85 -1.71 7.93
C ASP A 51 -7.91 -2.09 6.77
N LEU A 52 -8.40 -2.80 5.76
CA LEU A 52 -7.61 -3.11 4.57
C LEU A 52 -7.18 -1.83 3.83
N VAL A 53 -8.07 -0.84 3.66
CA VAL A 53 -7.71 0.44 3.03
C VAL A 53 -6.72 1.22 3.89
N ALA A 54 -6.94 1.29 5.20
CA ALA A 54 -6.02 1.92 6.15
C ALA A 54 -4.62 1.29 6.11
N TYR A 55 -4.53 -0.04 5.99
CA TYR A 55 -3.27 -0.76 5.82
C TYR A 55 -2.52 -0.30 4.56
N LEU A 56 -3.22 -0.25 3.41
CA LEU A 56 -2.62 0.18 2.15
C LEU A 56 -2.16 1.63 2.21
N LEU A 57 -3.01 2.52 2.73
CA LEU A 57 -2.71 3.93 2.89
C LEU A 57 -1.48 4.14 3.78
N GLY A 58 -1.39 3.44 4.92
CA GLY A 58 -0.23 3.48 5.80
C GLY A 58 1.07 3.08 5.10
N TRP A 59 1.07 1.97 4.37
CA TRP A 59 2.25 1.56 3.60
C TRP A 59 2.62 2.51 2.48
N ASN A 60 1.64 3.08 1.79
CA ASN A 60 1.88 4.03 0.71
C ASN A 60 2.50 5.35 1.23
N GLU A 61 2.00 5.87 2.35
CA GLU A 61 2.58 7.05 3.01
C GLU A 61 3.99 6.76 3.54
N LEU A 62 4.25 5.55 4.04
CA LEU A 62 5.61 5.15 4.42
C LEU A 62 6.57 5.18 3.22
N VAL A 63 6.15 4.67 2.05
CA VAL A 63 6.98 4.74 0.85
C VAL A 63 7.30 6.20 0.49
N LEU A 64 6.31 7.08 0.49
CA LEU A 64 6.54 8.51 0.22
C LEU A 64 7.50 9.12 1.23
N LYS A 65 7.34 8.81 2.53
CA LYS A 65 8.23 9.25 3.59
C LYS A 65 9.66 8.76 3.39
N TRP A 66 9.86 7.50 2.98
CA TRP A 66 11.20 6.98 2.73
C TRP A 66 11.85 7.68 1.53
N LEU A 67 11.09 7.88 0.44
CA LEU A 67 11.60 8.57 -0.76
C LEU A 67 11.95 10.03 -0.47
N ASP A 68 11.13 10.75 0.29
CA ASP A 68 11.41 12.13 0.72
C ASP A 68 12.66 12.22 1.62
N ARG A 69 12.81 11.31 2.59
CA ARG A 69 14.02 11.29 3.44
C ARG A 69 15.27 10.98 2.65
N ASP A 70 15.19 10.06 1.71
CA ASP A 70 16.29 9.71 0.80
C ASP A 70 16.70 10.92 -0.05
N ASP A 71 15.73 11.66 -0.61
CA ASP A 71 15.99 12.89 -1.39
C ASP A 71 16.67 13.97 -0.53
N ARG A 72 16.37 14.02 0.77
CA ARG A 72 17.00 14.93 1.75
C ARG A 72 18.32 14.42 2.31
N GLY A 73 18.79 13.23 1.91
CA GLY A 73 20.01 12.61 2.42
C GLY A 73 19.92 12.21 3.90
N GLU A 74 18.71 12.04 4.44
CA GLU A 74 18.47 11.65 5.83
C GLU A 74 18.57 10.13 6.03
N ALA A 75 18.85 9.73 7.27
CA ALA A 75 18.86 8.32 7.63
C ALA A 75 17.46 7.69 7.49
N LEU A 76 17.40 6.56 6.76
CA LEU A 76 16.19 5.77 6.59
C LEU A 76 16.01 4.78 7.74
N GLU A 77 14.92 4.91 8.49
CA GLU A 77 14.49 3.94 9.49
C GLU A 77 13.37 3.07 8.91
N LEU A 78 13.75 1.91 8.37
CA LEU A 78 12.83 0.99 7.72
C LEU A 78 12.43 -0.17 8.64
N PRO A 79 11.14 -0.58 8.68
CA PRO A 79 10.02 0.00 7.92
C PRO A 79 9.50 1.34 8.48
N GLU A 80 9.63 1.58 9.78
CA GLU A 80 9.22 2.83 10.44
C GLU A 80 10.01 3.00 11.74
N THR A 81 10.22 4.24 12.19
CA THR A 81 10.87 4.56 13.46
C THR A 81 10.22 3.78 14.61
N GLY A 82 11.02 3.00 15.34
CA GLY A 82 10.55 2.17 16.44
C GLY A 82 9.97 0.81 16.04
N PHE A 83 9.95 0.46 14.74
CA PHE A 83 9.45 -0.82 14.24
C PHE A 83 10.54 -1.60 13.50
N LYS A 84 10.52 -2.93 13.66
CA LYS A 84 11.35 -3.88 12.91
C LYS A 84 10.52 -4.65 11.89
N TRP A 85 11.17 -5.23 10.88
CA TRP A 85 10.50 -6.08 9.86
C TRP A 85 9.82 -7.34 10.41
N ASN A 86 10.13 -7.77 11.63
CA ASN A 86 9.40 -8.86 12.29
C ASN A 86 8.19 -8.37 13.12
N GLN A 87 7.90 -7.07 13.12
CA GLN A 87 6.80 -6.42 13.86
C GLN A 87 5.74 -5.82 12.91
N LEU A 88 5.64 -6.30 11.66
CA LEU A 88 4.71 -5.76 10.68
C LEU A 88 3.24 -5.88 11.10
N GLY A 89 2.90 -6.89 11.92
CA GLY A 89 1.57 -7.00 12.52
C GLY A 89 1.25 -5.79 13.41
N SER A 90 2.18 -5.38 14.27
CA SER A 90 2.01 -4.20 15.14
C SER A 90 1.97 -2.90 14.33
N LEU A 91 2.78 -2.80 13.27
CA LEU A 91 2.75 -1.65 12.36
C LEU A 91 1.41 -1.56 11.61
N ALA A 92 0.83 -2.68 11.19
CA ALA A 92 -0.51 -2.71 10.62
C ALA A 92 -1.57 -2.21 11.61
N GLN A 93 -1.50 -2.63 12.88
CA GLN A 93 -2.40 -2.13 13.93
C GLN A 93 -2.26 -0.63 14.15
N LYS A 94 -1.04 -0.08 14.04
CA LYS A 94 -0.81 1.36 14.06
C LYS A 94 -1.58 2.04 12.92
N PHE A 95 -1.51 1.54 11.69
CA PHE A 95 -2.27 2.12 10.57
C PHE A 95 -3.78 2.10 10.81
N TYR A 96 -4.31 1.01 11.37
CA TYR A 96 -5.74 0.93 11.70
C TYR A 96 -6.12 2.02 12.71
N ALA A 97 -5.27 2.25 13.72
CA ALA A 97 -5.48 3.29 14.71
C ALA A 97 -5.34 4.71 14.13
N ASP A 98 -4.35 4.94 13.26
CA ASP A 98 -4.09 6.25 12.64
C ASP A 98 -5.30 6.70 11.81
N TYR A 99 -5.91 5.80 11.03
CA TYR A 99 -7.00 6.12 10.10
C TYR A 99 -8.40 5.71 10.60
N ARG A 100 -8.55 5.36 11.88
CA ARG A 100 -9.84 4.93 12.46
C ARG A 100 -10.92 6.01 12.42
N HIS A 101 -10.51 7.28 12.37
CA HIS A 101 -11.39 8.43 12.48
C HIS A 101 -11.98 8.84 11.12
N LEU A 102 -11.41 8.34 10.01
CA LEU A 102 -11.87 8.60 8.66
C LEU A 102 -13.06 7.72 8.31
N ASP A 103 -14.03 8.27 7.58
CA ASP A 103 -15.10 7.49 6.98
C ASP A 103 -14.62 6.71 5.73
N TRP A 104 -15.53 5.94 5.12
CA TRP A 104 -15.19 5.12 3.96
C TRP A 104 -14.76 5.97 2.75
N HIS A 105 -15.44 7.09 2.50
CA HIS A 105 -15.14 7.94 1.35
C HIS A 105 -13.84 8.71 1.56
N GLU A 106 -13.58 9.20 2.78
CA GLU A 106 -12.32 9.83 3.16
C GLU A 106 -11.13 8.86 3.02
N LEU A 107 -11.30 7.59 3.41
CA LEU A 107 -10.28 6.56 3.22
C LEU A 107 -9.95 6.33 1.74
N LEU A 108 -10.97 6.20 0.88
CA LEU A 108 -10.75 6.00 -0.55
C LEU A 108 -10.12 7.24 -1.21
N ALA A 109 -10.56 8.44 -0.84
CA ALA A 109 -9.99 9.69 -1.32
C ALA A 109 -8.51 9.84 -0.90
N GLY A 110 -8.20 9.54 0.37
CA GLY A 110 -6.84 9.56 0.89
C GLY A 110 -5.93 8.55 0.17
N LEU A 111 -6.42 7.33 -0.06
CA LEU A 111 -5.69 6.32 -0.82
C LEU A 111 -5.43 6.76 -2.27
N ALA A 112 -6.42 7.33 -2.96
CA ALA A 112 -6.28 7.86 -4.31
C ALA A 112 -5.27 9.02 -4.40
N ALA A 113 -5.37 9.99 -3.48
CA ALA A 113 -4.44 11.11 -3.42
C ALA A 113 -2.99 10.63 -3.17
N THR A 114 -2.81 9.66 -2.28
CA THR A 114 -1.49 9.08 -1.98
C THR A 114 -0.94 8.31 -3.18
N ASN A 115 -1.79 7.59 -3.92
CA ASN A 115 -1.38 6.90 -5.15
C ASN A 115 -0.91 7.89 -6.22
N LEU A 116 -1.61 9.01 -6.40
CA LEU A 116 -1.20 10.07 -7.34
C LEU A 116 0.17 10.65 -6.96
N ARG A 117 0.38 10.97 -5.68
CA ARG A 117 1.68 11.44 -5.17
C ARG A 117 2.78 10.41 -5.41
N LEU A 118 2.52 9.11 -5.20
CA LEU A 118 3.45 8.03 -5.50
C LEU A 118 3.82 8.01 -6.98
N VAL A 119 2.82 8.05 -7.87
CA VAL A 119 3.06 8.05 -9.32
C VAL A 119 3.89 9.25 -9.76
N GLU A 120 3.60 10.45 -9.27
CA GLU A 120 4.37 11.66 -9.55
C GLU A 120 5.81 11.55 -9.04
N THR A 121 5.97 11.12 -7.79
CA THR A 121 7.27 10.92 -7.12
C THR A 121 8.12 9.88 -7.87
N ILE A 122 7.55 8.78 -8.32
CA ILE A 122 8.27 7.76 -9.12
C ILE A 122 8.58 8.28 -10.52
N SER A 123 7.66 9.07 -11.11
CA SER A 123 7.81 9.61 -12.47
C SER A 123 8.92 10.65 -12.59
N SER A 124 9.27 11.36 -11.51
CA SER A 124 10.39 12.31 -11.51
C SER A 124 11.77 11.65 -11.45
N ARG A 125 11.85 10.35 -11.14
CA ARG A 125 13.11 9.61 -10.96
C ARG A 125 13.59 8.94 -12.24
N THR A 126 14.88 8.61 -12.30
CA THR A 126 15.43 7.85 -13.43
C THR A 126 15.24 6.35 -13.26
N ASN A 127 15.33 5.59 -14.35
CA ASN A 127 15.33 4.12 -14.25
C ASN A 127 16.55 3.60 -13.46
N ASP A 128 17.71 4.22 -13.66
CA ASP A 128 18.95 3.85 -12.98
C ASP A 128 18.85 4.07 -11.46
N GLU A 129 18.26 5.17 -11.02
CA GLU A 129 18.00 5.40 -9.60
C GLU A 129 17.07 4.33 -8.99
N LEU A 130 16.04 3.92 -9.73
CA LEU A 130 15.05 2.96 -9.24
C LEU A 130 15.54 1.51 -9.30
N TYR A 131 16.36 1.15 -10.29
CA TYR A 131 16.69 -0.24 -10.63
C TYR A 131 18.16 -0.53 -10.92
N GLY A 132 19.02 0.49 -11.04
CA GLY A 132 20.45 0.32 -11.32
C GLY A 132 21.22 -0.27 -10.16
N HIS A 133 20.86 0.07 -8.91
CA HIS A 133 21.61 -0.31 -7.72
C HIS A 133 20.74 -0.75 -6.53
N PRO A 134 21.27 -1.59 -5.63
CA PRO A 134 20.65 -1.83 -4.34
C PRO A 134 20.50 -0.53 -3.53
N TRP A 135 19.35 -0.37 -2.89
CA TRP A 135 19.00 0.77 -2.06
C TRP A 135 18.79 0.36 -0.59
N TYR A 136 18.16 -0.80 -0.36
CA TYR A 136 18.01 -1.38 0.97
C TYR A 136 18.48 -2.84 1.00
N GLY A 137 19.64 -3.08 1.61
CA GLY A 137 20.29 -4.39 1.58
C GLY A 137 20.57 -4.81 0.14
N LYS A 138 19.88 -5.85 -0.33
CA LYS A 138 19.97 -6.33 -1.72
C LYS A 138 18.90 -5.78 -2.66
N TRP A 139 17.92 -5.03 -2.13
CA TRP A 139 16.74 -4.61 -2.89
C TRP A 139 16.95 -3.23 -3.50
N THR A 140 16.59 -3.08 -4.77
CA THR A 140 16.56 -1.78 -5.44
C THR A 140 15.42 -0.90 -4.88
N LYS A 141 15.51 0.41 -5.10
CA LYS A 141 14.48 1.37 -4.67
C LYS A 141 13.11 1.04 -5.28
N GLY A 142 13.07 0.77 -6.59
CA GLY A 142 11.86 0.34 -7.30
C GLY A 142 11.26 -0.95 -6.75
N ARG A 143 12.09 -1.91 -6.33
CA ARG A 143 11.61 -3.15 -5.68
C ARG A 143 11.00 -2.89 -4.30
N MET A 144 11.57 -1.98 -3.51
CA MET A 144 10.99 -1.57 -2.22
C MET A 144 9.67 -0.83 -2.38
N VAL A 145 9.55 0.06 -3.37
CA VAL A 145 8.28 0.70 -3.74
C VAL A 145 7.25 -0.36 -4.12
N GLN A 146 7.62 -1.30 -4.97
CA GLN A 146 6.74 -2.35 -5.47
C GLN A 146 6.19 -3.26 -4.36
N PHE A 147 7.02 -3.63 -3.38
CA PHE A 147 6.59 -4.42 -2.21
C PHE A 147 5.49 -3.74 -1.38
N ASN A 148 5.40 -2.42 -1.44
CA ASN A 148 4.53 -1.61 -0.59
C ASN A 148 3.44 -0.87 -1.39
N THR A 149 3.32 -1.15 -2.70
CA THR A 149 2.31 -0.56 -3.59
C THR A 149 1.62 -1.64 -4.44
N SER A 150 2.10 -1.91 -5.66
CA SER A 150 1.41 -2.78 -6.62
C SER A 150 1.23 -4.22 -6.13
N SER A 151 2.17 -4.77 -5.36
CA SER A 151 1.99 -6.10 -4.74
C SER A 151 0.84 -6.12 -3.72
N PRO A 152 0.83 -5.25 -2.70
CA PRO A 152 -0.32 -5.12 -1.80
C PRO A 152 -1.64 -4.82 -2.50
N TYR A 153 -1.67 -3.98 -3.54
CA TYR A 153 -2.91 -3.69 -4.28
C TYR A 153 -3.49 -4.95 -4.93
N ALA A 154 -2.64 -5.75 -5.58
CA ALA A 154 -3.05 -7.02 -6.18
C ALA A 154 -3.57 -8.00 -5.12
N ASN A 155 -2.93 -8.10 -3.95
CA ASN A 155 -3.39 -8.95 -2.86
C ASN A 155 -4.72 -8.48 -2.27
N ALA A 156 -4.83 -7.18 -1.99
CA ALA A 156 -6.02 -6.55 -1.44
C ALA A 156 -7.23 -6.78 -2.35
N ARG A 157 -7.05 -6.66 -3.67
CA ARG A 157 -8.11 -6.92 -4.64
C ARG A 157 -8.64 -8.35 -4.56
N VAL A 158 -7.77 -9.35 -4.43
CA VAL A 158 -8.20 -10.75 -4.26
C VAL A 158 -9.05 -10.90 -3.00
N ARG A 159 -8.61 -10.31 -1.89
CA ARG A 159 -9.34 -10.34 -0.61
C ARG A 159 -10.70 -9.65 -0.72
N ILE A 160 -10.76 -8.46 -1.31
CA ILE A 160 -12.01 -7.71 -1.43
C ILE A 160 -13.00 -8.40 -2.35
N ARG A 161 -12.54 -8.98 -3.46
CA ARG A 161 -13.42 -9.76 -4.35
C ARG A 161 -13.94 -11.03 -3.70
N LYS A 162 -13.13 -11.71 -2.88
CA LYS A 162 -13.59 -12.87 -2.08
C LYS A 162 -14.69 -12.44 -1.12
N TRP A 163 -14.49 -11.33 -0.42
CA TRP A 163 -15.46 -10.79 0.53
C TRP A 163 -16.75 -10.32 -0.15
N LEU A 164 -16.65 -9.54 -1.23
CA LEU A 164 -17.81 -9.05 -2.00
C LEU A 164 -18.74 -10.19 -2.43
N LYS A 165 -18.20 -11.35 -2.84
CA LYS A 165 -19.02 -12.51 -3.22
C LYS A 165 -19.87 -13.11 -2.08
N VAL A 166 -19.51 -12.83 -0.82
CA VAL A 166 -20.21 -13.33 0.37
C VAL A 166 -21.26 -12.34 0.85
N VAL A 167 -21.04 -11.04 0.62
CA VAL A 167 -21.92 -9.96 1.09
C VAL A 167 -22.82 -9.35 0.03
N SER A 168 -22.57 -9.65 -1.26
CA SER A 168 -23.46 -9.31 -2.39
C SER A 168 -24.54 -10.37 -2.52
#